data_AF-A0A562WL71-F1
#
_entry.id   AF-A0A562WL71-F1
#
_cell.length_a   1.000
_cell.length_b   1.000
_cell.length_c   1.000
_cell.angle_alpha   90.00
_cell.angle_beta   90.00
_cell.angle_gamma   90.00
#
_symmetry.space_group_name_H-M   'P 1'
#
loop_
_entity.id
_entity.type
_entity.pdbx_description
1 polymer ?
#
loop_
_entity_poly.entity_id
_entity_poly.type
_entity_poly.pdbx_seq_one_letter_code
_entity_poly.pdbx_strand_id
1 'polypeptide(L)'
;MYGRIADSGTVLVTAKASAQLDRYRLAPGDLICVRTGDLGKQALAGPEHEGWITGTACFRLRPQPFVDSRYLLHYMRHPAVRDWIDRHASTATVPTLTLNTLRTLPVLVPPSAIQEAIGDTMSALDDKVALHRKIVEVTEQLRDSLLPLLLTSQ
;
A
#
# COMPACT_ATOMS: atom_id res chain seq x y z
N MET A 1 -1.91 5.77 8.26
CA MET A 1 -2.17 4.31 8.28
C MET A 1 -1.53 3.72 7.04
N TYR A 2 -0.65 2.72 7.16
CA TYR A 2 0.22 2.30 6.05
C TYR A 2 -0.40 1.10 5.33
N GLY A 3 -0.43 1.14 4.00
CA GLY A 3 -1.12 0.14 3.19
C GLY A 3 -0.36 -1.18 3.20
N ARG A 4 -0.83 -2.12 4.02
CA ARG A 4 -0.66 -3.55 3.73
C ARG A 4 -1.94 -3.99 3.04
N ILE A 5 -1.83 -4.94 2.12
CA ILE A 5 -3.02 -5.52 1.50
C ILE A 5 -3.65 -6.40 2.58
N ALA A 6 -4.90 -6.10 2.93
CA ALA A 6 -5.66 -6.88 3.92
C ALA A 6 -6.46 -7.97 3.20
N ASP A 7 -6.48 -9.18 3.76
CA ASP A 7 -7.22 -10.34 3.24
C ASP A 7 -8.71 -10.34 3.63
N SER A 8 -9.20 -9.26 4.26
CA SER A 8 -10.59 -9.15 4.70
C SER A 8 -11.53 -8.95 3.51
N GLY A 9 -12.04 -10.05 2.95
CA GLY A 9 -13.08 -10.05 1.91
C GLY A 9 -12.63 -10.43 0.51
N THR A 10 -11.58 -11.24 0.37
CA THR A 10 -11.08 -11.70 -0.93
C THR A 10 -12.14 -12.51 -1.68
N VAL A 11 -12.60 -12.01 -2.83
CA VAL A 11 -13.52 -12.71 -3.72
C VAL A 11 -12.71 -13.53 -4.72
N LEU A 12 -12.87 -14.86 -4.68
CA LEU A 12 -12.21 -15.77 -5.60
C LEU A 12 -12.88 -15.72 -6.98
N VAL A 13 -12.09 -15.51 -8.03
CA VAL A 13 -12.57 -15.49 -9.41
C VAL A 13 -12.53 -16.91 -9.99
N THR A 14 -13.58 -17.33 -10.67
CA THR A 14 -13.65 -18.64 -11.34
C THR A 14 -12.62 -18.75 -12.48
N ALA A 15 -12.07 -19.94 -12.70
CA ALA A 15 -10.99 -20.21 -13.67
C ALA A 15 -11.29 -19.72 -15.09
N LYS A 16 -12.58 -19.60 -15.48
CA LYS A 16 -13.02 -19.17 -16.80
C LYS A 16 -12.90 -17.65 -17.06
N ALA A 17 -12.89 -16.82 -16.00
CA ALA A 17 -12.65 -15.37 -16.08
C ALA A 17 -11.17 -14.99 -15.89
N SER A 18 -10.30 -15.97 -15.62
CA SER A 18 -8.88 -15.77 -15.32
C SER A 18 -8.08 -15.15 -16.47
N ALA A 19 -8.25 -15.64 -17.71
CA ALA A 19 -7.39 -15.27 -18.84
C ALA A 19 -7.49 -13.79 -19.25
N GLN A 20 -8.66 -13.16 -19.09
CA GLN A 20 -8.82 -11.73 -19.39
C GLN A 20 -8.26 -10.82 -18.29
N LEU A 21 -8.01 -11.37 -17.11
CA LEU A 21 -7.54 -10.65 -15.93
C LEU A 21 -6.04 -10.81 -15.69
N ASP A 22 -5.33 -11.57 -16.52
CA ASP A 22 -3.89 -11.81 -16.38
C ASP A 22 -3.08 -10.51 -16.36
N ARG A 23 -3.51 -9.47 -17.09
CA ARG A 23 -2.87 -8.13 -17.07
C ARG A 23 -2.92 -7.42 -15.71
N TYR A 24 -3.82 -7.85 -14.84
CA TYR A 24 -4.06 -7.32 -13.49
C TYR A 24 -3.49 -8.22 -12.39
N ARG A 25 -2.84 -9.34 -12.75
CA ARG A 25 -2.18 -10.18 -11.76
C ARG A 25 -1.00 -9.43 -11.15
N LEU A 26 -0.95 -9.45 -9.82
CA LEU A 26 0.16 -8.96 -9.04
C LEU A 26 1.30 -9.96 -9.08
N ALA A 27 2.52 -9.42 -9.18
CA ALA A 27 3.74 -10.14 -8.87
C ALA A 27 4.42 -9.51 -7.65
N PRO A 28 5.26 -10.26 -6.93
CA PRO A 28 6.06 -9.69 -5.85
C PRO A 28 6.87 -8.49 -6.34
N GLY A 29 6.85 -7.40 -5.56
CA GLY A 29 7.47 -6.12 -5.91
C GLY A 29 6.58 -5.16 -6.70
N ASP A 30 5.38 -5.55 -7.11
CA ASP A 30 4.39 -4.61 -7.67
C ASP A 30 3.88 -3.64 -6.59
N LEU A 31 3.72 -2.37 -6.95
CA LEU A 31 3.13 -1.34 -6.10
C LEU A 31 1.66 -1.13 -6.49
N ILE A 32 0.77 -1.12 -5.50
CA ILE A 32 -0.66 -0.87 -5.67
C ILE A 32 -0.96 0.51 -5.12
N CYS A 33 -1.55 1.38 -5.95
CA CYS A 33 -1.98 2.72 -5.58
C CYS A 33 -3.49 2.85 -5.78
N VAL A 34 -4.18 3.56 -4.89
CA VAL A 34 -5.61 3.83 -5.08
C VAL A 34 -5.81 4.84 -6.22
N ARG A 35 -6.69 4.50 -7.16
CA ARG A 35 -7.06 5.32 -8.32
C ARG A 35 -8.21 6.29 -8.03
N THR A 36 -9.16 5.86 -7.21
CA THR A 36 -10.42 6.57 -6.95
C THR A 36 -10.72 6.54 -5.46
N GLY A 37 -10.96 7.71 -4.85
CA GLY A 37 -11.17 7.85 -3.41
C GLY A 37 -9.90 8.33 -2.71
N ASP A 38 -9.34 7.51 -1.81
CA ASP A 38 -8.17 7.87 -1.00
C ASP A 38 -6.85 7.68 -1.78
N LEU A 39 -6.54 8.63 -2.65
CA LEU A 39 -5.39 8.60 -3.57
C LEU A 39 -4.02 8.53 -2.87
N GLY A 40 -3.98 8.79 -1.56
CA GLY A 40 -2.75 8.71 -0.76
C GLY A 40 -2.43 7.31 -0.23
N LYS A 41 -3.32 6.32 -0.46
CA LYS A 41 -3.13 4.93 -0.04
C LYS A 41 -2.41 4.11 -1.09
N GLN A 42 -1.41 3.38 -0.61
CA GLN A 42 -0.61 2.49 -1.43
C GLN A 42 0.03 1.37 -0.62
N ALA A 43 0.28 0.25 -1.30
CA ALA A 43 0.77 -0.98 -0.70
C ALA A 43 1.75 -1.69 -1.64
N LEU A 44 2.78 -2.31 -1.08
CA LEU A 44 3.71 -3.17 -1.81
C LEU A 44 3.19 -4.62 -1.80
N ALA A 45 3.17 -5.27 -2.97
CA ALA A 45 2.86 -6.68 -3.08
C ALA A 45 4.07 -7.53 -2.66
N GLY A 46 3.95 -8.20 -1.51
CA GLY A 46 4.85 -9.30 -1.11
C GLY A 46 4.56 -10.64 -1.81
N PRO A 47 5.38 -11.67 -1.56
CA PRO A 47 5.22 -13.04 -2.08
C PRO A 47 3.82 -13.64 -1.86
N GLU A 48 3.18 -13.33 -0.74
CA GLU A 48 1.84 -13.79 -0.37
C GLU A 48 0.72 -13.27 -1.30
N HIS A 49 1.01 -12.22 -2.07
CA HIS A 49 0.06 -11.61 -3.01
C HIS A 49 0.27 -12.05 -4.46
N GLU A 50 1.17 -13.00 -4.71
CA GLU A 50 1.43 -13.48 -6.06
C GLU A 50 0.16 -14.06 -6.70
N GLY A 51 -0.14 -13.59 -7.91
CA GLY A 51 -1.33 -14.02 -8.65
C GLY A 51 -2.65 -13.37 -8.21
N TRP A 52 -2.65 -12.53 -7.17
CA TRP A 52 -3.82 -11.73 -6.79
C TRP A 52 -4.20 -10.76 -7.91
N ILE A 53 -5.47 -10.39 -7.99
CA ILE A 53 -5.97 -9.48 -9.03
C ILE A 53 -6.20 -8.10 -8.42
N THR A 54 -5.58 -7.08 -9.03
CA THR A 54 -5.84 -5.69 -8.62
C THR A 54 -7.27 -5.27 -9.00
N GLY A 55 -8.00 -4.69 -8.03
CA GLY A 55 -9.34 -4.17 -8.25
C GLY A 55 -9.34 -2.96 -9.18
N THR A 56 -10.49 -2.69 -9.81
CA THR A 56 -10.61 -1.60 -10.79
C THR A 56 -10.35 -0.22 -10.21
N ALA A 57 -10.57 -0.01 -8.90
CA ALA A 57 -10.30 1.23 -8.20
C ALA A 57 -8.81 1.44 -7.83
N CYS A 58 -7.91 0.58 -8.30
CA CYS A 58 -6.48 0.67 -8.04
C CYS A 58 -5.67 0.69 -9.34
N PHE A 59 -4.49 1.29 -9.26
CA PHE A 59 -3.41 1.14 -10.21
C PHE A 59 -2.42 0.09 -9.72
N ARG A 60 -1.90 -0.69 -10.67
CA ARG A 60 -0.72 -1.52 -10.50
C ARG A 60 0.46 -0.82 -11.17
N LEU A 61 1.49 -0.55 -10.40
CA LEU A 61 2.75 0.02 -10.83
C LEU A 61 3.82 -1.07 -10.71
N ARG A 62 4.33 -1.52 -11.86
CA ARG A 62 5.48 -2.44 -11.88
C ARG A 62 6.74 -1.60 -12.08
N PRO A 63 7.64 -1.52 -11.08
CA PRO A 63 8.90 -0.81 -11.25
C PRO A 63 9.75 -1.47 -12.33
N GLN A 64 10.54 -0.65 -13.01
CA GLN A 64 11.56 -1.14 -13.94
C GLN A 64 12.71 -1.80 -13.16
N PRO A 65 13.53 -2.68 -13.78
CA PRO A 65 14.59 -3.41 -13.09
C PRO A 65 15.62 -2.53 -12.35
N PHE A 66 15.77 -1.27 -12.75
CA PHE A 66 16.70 -0.31 -12.14
C PHE A 66 16.07 0.53 -11.01
N VAL A 67 14.82 0.24 -10.63
CA VAL A 67 14.07 0.93 -9.56
C VAL A 67 13.73 -0.08 -8.46
N ASP A 68 14.21 0.17 -7.24
CA ASP A 68 13.82 -0.63 -6.06
C ASP A 68 12.36 -0.34 -5.69
N SER A 69 11.56 -1.40 -5.49
CA SER A 69 10.12 -1.26 -5.21
C SER A 69 9.83 -0.58 -3.87
N ARG A 70 10.69 -0.78 -2.86
CA ARG A 70 10.54 -0.15 -1.53
C ARG A 70 10.88 1.32 -1.63
N TYR A 71 11.95 1.67 -2.34
CA TYR A 71 12.25 3.06 -2.68
C TYR A 71 11.04 3.73 -3.36
N LEU A 72 10.47 3.10 -4.41
CA LEU A 72 9.32 3.65 -5.11
C LEU A 72 8.09 3.81 -4.20
N LEU A 73 7.82 2.83 -3.32
CA LEU A 73 6.76 2.92 -2.31
C LEU A 73 6.93 4.18 -1.45
N HIS A 74 8.14 4.46 -0.97
CA HIS A 74 8.42 5.62 -0.12
C HIS A 74 8.46 6.93 -0.92
N TYR A 75 8.97 6.90 -2.16
CA TYR A 75 8.94 8.04 -3.07
C TYR A 75 7.50 8.52 -3.32
N MET A 76 6.59 7.58 -3.59
CA MET A 76 5.17 7.88 -3.77
C MET A 76 4.50 8.42 -2.49
N ARG A 77 5.09 8.20 -1.30
CA ARG A 77 4.61 8.77 -0.01
C ARG A 77 5.20 10.15 0.28
N HIS A 78 6.19 10.58 -0.49
CA HIS A 78 6.86 11.85 -0.26
C HIS A 78 5.84 12.99 -0.38
N PRO A 79 5.84 13.99 0.54
CA PRO A 79 4.85 15.07 0.54
C PRO A 79 4.71 15.77 -0.82
N ALA A 80 5.83 16.08 -1.49
CA ALA A 80 5.79 16.71 -2.80
C ALA A 80 5.11 15.85 -3.89
N VAL A 81 5.22 14.52 -3.80
CA VAL A 81 4.56 13.59 -4.75
C VAL A 81 3.08 13.49 -4.42
N ARG A 82 2.71 13.45 -3.14
CA ARG A 82 1.31 13.52 -2.71
C ARG A 82 0.65 14.82 -3.16
N ASP A 83 1.29 15.96 -2.93
CA ASP A 83 0.80 17.27 -3.38
C ASP A 83 0.69 17.35 -4.90
N TRP A 84 1.57 16.66 -5.63
CA TRP A 84 1.45 16.52 -7.07
C TRP A 84 0.23 15.70 -7.45
N ILE A 85 0.01 14.54 -6.82
CA ILE A 85 -1.16 13.67 -7.06
C ILE A 85 -2.46 14.44 -6.80
N ASP A 86 -2.55 15.13 -5.66
CA ASP A 86 -3.75 15.87 -5.25
C ASP A 86 -4.08 17.02 -6.22
N ARG A 87 -3.05 17.72 -6.74
CA ARG A 87 -3.24 18.79 -7.73
C ARG A 87 -3.67 18.30 -9.11
N HIS A 88 -3.36 17.06 -9.46
CA HIS A 88 -3.66 16.49 -10.78
C HIS A 88 -4.82 15.49 -10.74
N ALA A 89 -5.40 15.25 -9.57
CA ALA A 89 -6.64 14.51 -9.40
C ALA A 89 -7.83 15.33 -9.93
N SER A 90 -8.83 14.66 -10.49
CA SER A 90 -10.06 15.33 -10.92
C SER A 90 -10.84 15.86 -9.71
N THR A 91 -11.33 17.10 -9.79
CA THR A 91 -12.21 17.75 -8.79
C THR A 91 -13.66 17.25 -8.77
N ALA A 92 -13.93 16.05 -9.30
CA ALA A 92 -15.23 15.40 -9.15
C ALA A 92 -15.49 15.07 -7.67
N THR A 93 -16.76 14.84 -7.30
CA THR A 93 -17.19 14.49 -5.93
C THR A 93 -16.38 13.35 -5.30
N VAL A 94 -15.80 12.48 -6.14
CA VAL A 94 -14.80 11.49 -5.74
C VAL A 94 -13.48 11.76 -6.49
N PRO A 95 -12.39 12.09 -5.77
CA PRO A 95 -11.07 12.29 -6.37
C PRO A 95 -10.66 11.07 -7.19
N THR A 96 -10.29 11.29 -8.44
CA THR A 96 -9.83 10.23 -9.34
C THR A 96 -8.61 10.69 -10.10
N LEU A 97 -7.58 9.85 -10.12
CA LEU A 97 -6.38 10.05 -10.94
C LEU A 97 -6.48 9.19 -12.20
N THR A 98 -6.13 9.74 -13.36
CA THR A 98 -6.09 8.95 -14.60
C THR A 98 -4.72 8.32 -14.80
N LEU A 99 -4.64 7.20 -15.53
CA LEU A 99 -3.36 6.56 -15.85
C LEU A 99 -2.47 7.47 -16.69
N ASN A 100 -3.05 8.26 -17.60
CA ASN A 100 -2.30 9.19 -18.43
C ASN A 100 -1.65 10.28 -17.59
N THR A 101 -2.38 10.81 -16.60
CA THR A 101 -1.83 11.74 -15.63
C THR A 101 -0.72 11.07 -14.84
N LEU A 102 -0.96 9.92 -14.21
CA LEU A 102 0.07 9.25 -13.38
C LEU A 102 1.38 8.97 -14.14
N ARG A 103 1.32 8.73 -15.46
CA ARG A 103 2.50 8.56 -16.32
C ARG A 103 3.36 9.82 -16.48
N THR A 104 2.83 11.01 -16.22
CA THR A 104 3.58 12.27 -16.27
C THR A 104 4.18 12.66 -14.92
N LEU A 105 3.98 11.85 -13.86
CA LEU A 105 4.60 12.08 -12.57
C LEU A 105 6.14 12.07 -12.71
N PRO A 106 6.84 13.16 -12.35
CA PRO A 106 8.30 13.13 -12.31
C PRO A 106 8.77 12.19 -11.21
N VAL A 107 9.55 11.17 -11.59
CA VAL A 107 10.16 10.21 -10.67
C VAL A 107 11.68 10.41 -10.67
N LEU A 108 12.24 10.78 -9.52
CA LEU A 108 13.68 10.78 -9.32
C LEU A 108 14.16 9.35 -9.09
N VAL A 109 15.19 8.92 -9.81
CA VAL A 109 15.77 7.58 -9.66
C VAL A 109 17.26 7.72 -9.33
N PRO A 110 17.66 7.68 -8.05
CA PRO A 110 19.06 7.75 -7.67
C PRO A 110 19.79 6.43 -7.98
N PRO A 111 21.13 6.36 -7.84
CA PRO A 111 21.87 5.09 -7.97
C PRO A 111 21.31 3.98 -7.07
N SER A 112 21.40 2.72 -7.51
CA SER A 112 20.80 1.56 -6.84
C SER A 112 21.17 1.47 -5.36
N ALA A 113 22.44 1.68 -5.00
CA ALA A 113 22.91 1.64 -3.61
C ALA A 113 22.18 2.65 -2.71
N ILE A 114 21.82 3.83 -3.23
CA ILE A 114 21.07 4.84 -2.49
C ILE A 114 19.59 4.41 -2.38
N GLN A 115 19.02 3.87 -3.45
CA GLN A 115 17.65 3.36 -3.43
C GLN A 115 17.48 2.25 -2.38
N GLU A 116 18.40 1.29 -2.37
CA GLU A 116 18.44 0.18 -1.41
C GLU A 116 18.57 0.68 0.02
N ALA A 117 19.52 1.59 0.29
CA ALA A 117 19.71 2.16 1.62
C ALA A 117 18.46 2.89 2.15
N ILE A 118 17.79 3.65 1.28
CA ILE A 118 16.52 4.32 1.61
C ILE A 118 15.43 3.27 1.86
N GLY A 119 15.29 2.30 0.96
CA GLY A 119 14.30 1.22 1.06
C GLY A 119 14.43 0.42 2.34
N ASP A 120 15.65 0.01 2.69
CA ASP A 120 15.97 -0.75 3.90
C ASP A 120 15.64 0.04 5.18
N THR A 121 16.11 1.29 5.25
CA THR A 121 15.90 2.16 6.41
C THR A 121 14.41 2.39 6.64
N MET A 122 13.68 2.70 5.59
CA MET A 122 12.26 3.01 5.67
C MET A 122 11.41 1.76 5.94
N SER A 123 11.79 0.60 5.38
CA SER A 123 11.14 -0.68 5.71
C SER A 123 11.31 -1.03 7.18
N ALA A 124 12.53 -0.89 7.73
CA ALA A 124 12.78 -1.14 9.14
C ALA A 124 11.98 -0.20 10.06
N LEU A 125 11.76 1.05 9.65
CA LEU A 125 10.89 1.98 10.37
C LEU A 125 9.42 1.56 10.31
N ASP A 126 8.93 1.18 9.14
CA ASP A 126 7.54 0.71 8.98
C ASP A 126 7.29 -0.56 9.83
N ASP A 127 8.26 -1.47 9.92
CA ASP A 127 8.18 -2.67 10.77
C ASP A 127 8.13 -2.33 12.26
N LYS A 128 8.95 -1.37 12.71
CA LYS A 128 8.89 -0.86 14.09
C LYS A 128 7.53 -0.25 14.42
N VAL A 129 6.97 0.54 13.50
CA VAL A 129 5.64 1.13 13.71
C VAL A 129 4.56 0.04 13.76
N ALA A 130 4.64 -0.98 12.91
CA ALA A 130 3.71 -2.11 12.94
C ALA A 130 3.77 -2.86 14.28
N LEU A 131 4.99 -3.13 14.78
CA LEU A 131 5.19 -3.78 16.07
C LEU A 131 4.62 -2.96 17.23
N HIS A 132 4.92 -1.66 17.30
CA HIS A 132 4.39 -0.79 18.34
C HIS A 132 2.86 -0.73 18.34
N ARG A 133 2.22 -0.70 17.16
CA ARG A 133 0.75 -0.78 17.08
C ARG A 133 0.22 -2.09 17.64
N LYS A 134 0.88 -3.22 17.37
CA LYS A 134 0.46 -4.50 17.92
C LYS A 134 0.58 -4.55 19.43
N ILE A 135 1.64 -3.94 19.99
CA ILE A 135 1.79 -3.80 21.44
C ILE A 135 0.64 -2.99 22.04
N VAL A 136 0.29 -1.85 21.44
CA VAL A 136 -0.85 -1.02 21.87
C VAL A 136 -2.15 -1.83 21.85
N GLU A 137 -2.44 -2.52 20.74
CA GLU A 137 -3.65 -3.33 20.58
C GLU A 137 -3.76 -4.42 21.66
N VAL A 138 -2.68 -5.17 21.92
CA VAL A 138 -2.65 -6.23 22.93
C VAL A 138 -2.80 -5.64 24.35
N THR A 139 -2.18 -4.49 24.61
CA THR A 139 -2.28 -3.81 25.90
C THR A 139 -3.70 -3.33 26.18
N GLU A 140 -4.38 -2.80 25.15
CA GLU A 140 -5.79 -2.40 25.24
C GLU A 140 -6.70 -3.59 25.49
N GLN A 141 -6.51 -4.70 24.75
CA GLN A 141 -7.25 -5.94 24.97
C GLN A 141 -7.06 -6.49 26.38
N LEU A 142 -5.83 -6.47 26.90
CA LEU A 142 -5.54 -6.90 28.26
C LEU A 142 -6.26 -6.01 29.28
N ARG A 143 -6.13 -4.68 29.15
CA ARG A 143 -6.83 -3.71 30.01
C ARG A 143 -8.34 -4.00 30.03
N ASP A 144 -8.94 -4.14 28.85
CA ASP A 144 -10.39 -4.33 28.71
C ASP A 144 -10.86 -5.68 29.27
N SER A 145 -10.00 -6.71 29.25
CA SER A 145 -10.29 -8.01 29.88
C SER A 145 -10.21 -7.99 31.42
N LEU A 146 -9.33 -7.15 31.97
CA LEU A 146 -9.08 -7.07 33.41
C LEU A 146 -10.05 -6.11 34.13
N LEU A 147 -10.50 -5.05 33.45
CA LEU A 147 -11.42 -4.05 34.02
C LEU A 147 -12.70 -4.67 34.60
N PRO A 148 -13.41 -5.58 33.91
CA PRO A 148 -14.60 -6.23 34.48
C PRO A 148 -14.31 -7.06 35.73
N LEU A 149 -13.16 -7.74 35.80
CA LEU A 149 -12.77 -8.57 36.95
C LEU A 149 -12.46 -7.73 38.19
N LEU A 150 -11.88 -6.54 37.98
CA LEU A 150 -11.63 -5.58 39.06
C LEU A 150 -12.93 -4.93 39.57
N LEU A 151 -13.91 -4.70 38.69
CA LEU A 151 -15.18 -4.05 39.02
C LEU A 151 -16.25 -5.01 39.59
N THR A 152 -16.12 -6.32 39.37
CA THR A 152 -17.04 -7.34 39.90
C THR A 152 -16.59 -7.94 41.24
N SER A 153 -15.47 -7.47 41.80
CA SER A 153 -14.94 -7.91 43.09
C SER A 153 -15.46 -7.09 44.30
N GLN A 154 -16.70 -6.58 44.25
CA GLN A 154 -17.40 -5.96 45.40
C GLN A 154 -18.79 -6.55 45.62
#